data_AF-A0A519D7R3-F1
#
_entry.id   AF-A0A519D7R3-F1
#
_cell.length_a   1.000
_cell.length_b   1.000
_cell.length_c   1.000
_cell.angle_alpha   90.00
_cell.angle_beta   90.00
_cell.angle_gamma   90.00
#
_symmetry.space_group_name_H-M   'P 1'
#
loop_
_entity.id
_entity.type
_entity.pdbx_description
1 polymer ?
#
loop_
_entity_poly.entity_id
_entity_poly.type
_entity_poly.pdbx_seq_one_letter_code
_entity_poly.pdbx_strand_id
1 'polypeptide(L)'
;MDYGVPYIIKEAWREGRPMFTPMPHMKNWWKFQPMPDICSCTIIHNEGWTEIEIHGFGVHDEKDRGQGHGEGMAMAVRECFPDAHIWVDTWEHSRGFWQKMIAKGYIDSIGNDYHWPCHNHACKPCHPSRANRRRRAVC
;
A
#
# COMPACT_ATOMS: atom_id res chain seq x y z
N MET A 1 5.08 -15.65 -18.83
CA MET A 1 6.11 -15.63 -17.76
C MET A 1 5.36 -15.54 -16.45
N ASP A 2 5.48 -16.55 -15.60
CA ASP A 2 4.82 -16.61 -14.31
C ASP A 2 5.67 -15.83 -13.30
N TYR A 3 5.28 -14.59 -12.99
CA TYR A 3 6.07 -13.63 -12.19
C TYR A 3 6.16 -13.96 -10.69
N GLY A 4 5.98 -15.23 -10.29
CA GLY A 4 5.90 -15.61 -8.88
C GLY A 4 4.74 -14.92 -8.14
N VAL A 5 3.67 -14.56 -8.88
CA VAL A 5 2.52 -13.84 -8.36
C VAL A 5 1.87 -14.68 -7.24
N PRO A 6 1.59 -14.10 -6.05
CA PRO A 6 0.96 -14.80 -4.94
C PRO A 6 -0.30 -15.54 -5.38
N TYR A 7 -0.50 -16.74 -4.84
CA TYR A 7 -1.60 -17.63 -5.21
C TYR A 7 -2.97 -16.92 -5.14
N ILE A 8 -3.18 -16.07 -4.15
CA ILE A 8 -4.44 -15.32 -3.98
C ILE A 8 -4.73 -14.34 -5.12
N ILE A 9 -3.69 -13.73 -5.71
CA ILE A 9 -3.84 -12.86 -6.88
C ILE A 9 -4.14 -13.71 -8.13
N LYS A 10 -3.53 -14.91 -8.23
CA LYS A 10 -3.83 -15.86 -9.31
C LYS A 10 -5.26 -16.37 -9.24
N GLU A 11 -5.79 -16.67 -8.06
CA GLU A 11 -7.18 -17.11 -7.88
C GLU A 11 -8.19 -15.99 -8.14
N ALA A 12 -7.94 -14.76 -7.66
CA ALA A 12 -8.80 -13.61 -7.97
C ALA A 12 -8.92 -13.36 -9.50
N TRP A 13 -7.83 -13.61 -10.23
CA TRP A 13 -7.83 -13.59 -11.70
C TRP A 13 -8.66 -14.73 -12.32
N ARG A 14 -8.61 -15.94 -11.76
CA ARG A 14 -9.42 -17.09 -12.23
C ARG A 14 -10.92 -16.87 -12.03
N GLU A 15 -11.30 -16.13 -11.00
CA GLU A 15 -12.71 -15.80 -10.70
C GLU A 15 -13.27 -14.62 -11.51
N GLY A 16 -12.49 -14.05 -12.44
CA GLY A 16 -12.95 -12.98 -13.32
C GLY A 16 -13.15 -11.63 -12.61
N ARG A 17 -12.58 -11.46 -11.42
CA ARG A 17 -12.58 -10.20 -10.65
C ARG A 17 -11.15 -9.79 -10.34
N PRO A 18 -10.39 -9.25 -11.31
CA PRO A 18 -9.02 -8.86 -11.03
C PRO A 18 -9.04 -7.62 -10.12
N MET A 19 -9.05 -7.84 -8.80
CA MET A 19 -8.77 -6.81 -7.80
C MET A 19 -7.38 -6.22 -8.02
N PHE A 20 -6.52 -6.86 -8.82
CA PHE A 20 -5.16 -6.46 -9.13
C PHE A 20 -4.96 -6.29 -10.64
N THR A 21 -4.57 -5.08 -11.06
CA THR A 21 -4.17 -4.78 -12.45
C THR A 21 -2.71 -4.33 -12.47
N PRO A 22 -1.81 -4.98 -13.24
CA PRO A 22 -0.41 -4.56 -13.32
C PRO A 22 -0.30 -3.20 -14.02
N MET A 23 0.60 -2.35 -13.53
CA MET A 23 0.88 -1.06 -14.18
C MET A 23 1.91 -1.27 -15.31
N PRO A 24 1.57 -0.99 -16.59
CA PRO A 24 2.37 -1.43 -17.75
C PRO A 24 3.82 -0.94 -17.78
N HIS A 25 4.11 0.21 -17.15
CA HIS A 25 5.42 0.88 -17.23
C HIS A 25 6.18 0.89 -15.90
N MET A 26 5.68 0.21 -14.86
CA MET A 26 6.27 0.23 -13.53
C MET A 26 6.41 -1.19 -13.01
N LYS A 27 7.64 -1.72 -13.08
CA LYS A 27 7.96 -3.07 -12.57
C LYS A 27 7.58 -3.15 -11.08
N ASN A 28 6.80 -4.16 -10.72
CA ASN A 28 6.29 -4.45 -9.37
C ASN A 28 5.19 -3.51 -8.84
N TRP A 29 4.59 -2.67 -9.68
CA TRP A 29 3.48 -1.81 -9.28
C TRP A 29 2.17 -2.36 -9.81
N TRP A 30 1.18 -2.39 -8.92
CA TRP A 30 -0.14 -2.95 -9.20
C TRP A 30 -1.21 -2.02 -8.67
N LYS A 31 -2.23 -1.77 -9.48
CA LYS A 31 -3.46 -1.14 -9.02
C LYS A 31 -4.27 -2.18 -8.24
N PHE A 32 -4.67 -1.86 -7.01
CA PHE A 32 -5.53 -2.69 -6.18
C PHE A 32 -6.91 -2.03 -6.01
N GLN A 33 -7.96 -2.77 -6.36
CA GLN A 33 -9.35 -2.31 -6.45
C GLN A 33 -10.29 -3.37 -5.87
N PRO A 34 -10.38 -3.49 -4.53
CA PRO A 34 -11.31 -4.42 -3.89
C PRO A 34 -12.76 -4.02 -4.13
N MET A 35 -13.01 -2.73 -4.32
CA MET A 35 -14.29 -2.13 -4.68
C MET A 35 -14.03 -1.06 -5.75
N PRO A 36 -13.96 -1.41 -7.04
CA PRO A 36 -13.44 -0.54 -8.10
C PRO A 36 -14.07 0.85 -8.18
N ASP A 37 -15.37 0.96 -7.88
CA ASP A 37 -16.11 2.22 -7.94
C ASP A 37 -16.00 3.06 -6.64
N ILE A 38 -15.51 2.47 -5.56
CA ILE A 38 -15.52 3.10 -4.23
C ILE A 38 -14.12 3.45 -3.77
N CYS A 39 -13.18 2.52 -3.85
CA CYS A 39 -11.85 2.73 -3.30
C CYS A 39 -10.78 1.94 -4.03
N SER A 40 -9.57 2.50 -4.00
CA SER A 40 -8.40 1.83 -4.55
C SER A 40 -7.11 2.30 -3.90
N CYS A 41 -6.07 1.50 -4.11
CA CYS A 41 -4.70 1.87 -3.81
C CYS A 41 -3.76 1.30 -4.87
N THR A 42 -2.48 1.60 -4.72
CA THR A 42 -1.39 1.01 -5.49
C THR A 42 -0.57 0.15 -4.54
N ILE A 43 -0.30 -1.08 -4.96
CA ILE A 43 0.54 -2.05 -4.27
C ILE A 43 1.89 -2.12 -4.98
N ILE A 44 2.95 -1.92 -4.21
CA ILE A 44 4.33 -1.96 -4.70
C ILE A 44 5.05 -3.04 -3.89
N HIS A 45 5.60 -4.03 -4.57
CA HIS A 45 6.19 -5.20 -3.92
C HIS A 45 7.67 -5.38 -4.24
N ASN A 46 8.40 -6.10 -3.37
CA ASN A 46 9.69 -6.67 -3.72
C ASN A 46 9.53 -7.98 -4.53
N GLU A 47 10.60 -8.50 -5.11
CA GLU A 47 10.53 -9.71 -5.96
C GLU A 47 9.93 -10.94 -5.25
N GLY A 48 10.11 -11.03 -3.93
CA GLY A 48 9.58 -12.14 -3.10
C GLY A 48 8.21 -11.90 -2.47
N TRP A 49 7.57 -10.75 -2.71
CA TRP A 49 6.29 -10.37 -2.08
C TRP A 49 6.27 -10.38 -0.55
N THR A 50 7.44 -10.33 0.09
CA THR A 50 7.59 -10.28 1.56
C THR A 50 7.48 -8.86 2.11
N GLU A 51 7.52 -7.86 1.23
CA GLU A 51 7.46 -6.43 1.55
C GLU A 51 6.47 -5.77 0.61
N ILE A 52 5.43 -5.16 1.18
CA ILE A 52 4.33 -4.52 0.46
C ILE A 52 4.23 -3.07 0.90
N GLU A 53 4.38 -2.17 -0.06
CA GLU A 53 4.23 -0.73 0.14
C GLU A 53 2.90 -0.28 -0.48
N ILE A 54 2.10 0.44 0.31
CA ILE A 54 0.79 0.96 -0.11
C ILE A 54 0.92 2.44 -0.51
N HIS A 55 0.54 2.75 -1.74
CA HIS A 55 0.51 4.10 -2.32
C HIS A 55 -0.89 4.47 -2.78
N GLY A 56 -1.15 5.78 -2.98
CA GLY A 56 -2.37 6.26 -3.63
C GLY A 56 -3.67 5.75 -3.02
N PHE A 57 -3.69 5.52 -1.70
CA PHE A 57 -4.81 4.95 -0.97
C PHE A 57 -5.95 5.97 -0.84
N GLY A 58 -7.12 5.64 -1.37
CA GLY A 58 -8.24 6.58 -1.34
C GLY A 58 -9.61 5.96 -1.53
N VAL A 59 -10.60 6.59 -0.90
CA VAL A 59 -12.03 6.43 -1.21
C VAL A 59 -12.41 7.59 -2.15
N HIS A 60 -12.94 7.23 -3.31
CA HIS A 60 -13.11 8.12 -4.47
C HIS A 60 -14.06 9.28 -4.18
N ASP A 61 -15.30 8.96 -3.80
CA ASP A 61 -16.34 9.95 -3.53
C ASP A 61 -16.43 10.30 -2.03
N GLU A 62 -16.74 11.55 -1.73
CA GLU A 62 -16.94 12.02 -0.35
C GLU A 62 -18.10 11.32 0.35
N LYS A 63 -19.17 11.00 -0.40
CA LYS A 63 -20.35 10.30 0.14
C LYS A 63 -19.99 8.95 0.73
N ASP A 64 -18.96 8.28 0.21
CA ASP A 64 -18.54 6.94 0.63
C ASP A 64 -17.47 7.01 1.75
N ARG A 65 -16.98 8.21 2.09
CA ARG A 65 -16.03 8.39 3.19
C ARG A 65 -16.73 8.25 4.55
N GLY A 66 -15.99 7.81 5.55
CA GLY A 66 -16.52 7.61 6.91
C GLY A 66 -17.38 6.34 7.07
N GLN A 67 -17.60 5.57 6.01
CA GLN A 67 -18.41 4.34 6.02
C GLN A 67 -17.60 3.04 6.20
N GLY A 68 -16.29 3.15 6.49
CA GLY A 68 -15.43 1.99 6.71
C GLY A 68 -14.79 1.39 5.45
N HIS A 69 -15.05 1.91 4.24
CA HIS A 69 -14.44 1.38 3.01
C HIS A 69 -12.90 1.43 3.01
N GLY A 70 -12.30 2.48 3.56
CA GLY A 70 -10.84 2.54 3.73
C GLY A 70 -10.34 1.43 4.64
N GLU A 71 -11.00 1.18 5.78
CA GLU A 71 -10.63 0.08 6.66
C GLU A 71 -10.76 -1.29 5.96
N GLY A 72 -11.88 -1.52 5.27
CA GLY A 72 -12.10 -2.74 4.50
C GLY A 72 -11.04 -2.96 3.42
N MET A 73 -10.57 -1.88 2.77
CA MET A 73 -9.48 -1.97 1.81
C MET A 73 -8.14 -2.35 2.48
N ALA A 74 -7.79 -1.80 3.64
CA ALA A 74 -6.58 -2.18 4.36
C ALA A 74 -6.62 -3.65 4.81
N MET A 75 -7.78 -4.10 5.31
CA MET A 75 -8.03 -5.50 5.66
C MET A 75 -7.85 -6.41 4.44
N ALA A 76 -8.44 -6.07 3.30
CA ALA A 76 -8.31 -6.85 2.06
C ALA A 76 -6.85 -6.94 1.57
N VAL A 77 -6.04 -5.89 1.74
CA VAL A 77 -4.60 -5.97 1.45
C VAL A 77 -3.91 -6.96 2.39
N ARG A 78 -4.20 -6.93 3.70
CA ARG A 78 -3.64 -7.89 4.66
C ARG A 78 -4.04 -9.33 4.34
N GLU A 79 -5.29 -9.58 3.98
CA GLU A 79 -5.76 -10.91 3.57
C GLU A 79 -5.02 -11.43 2.33
N CYS A 80 -4.67 -10.52 1.40
CA CYS A 80 -3.87 -10.87 0.23
C CYS A 80 -2.40 -11.15 0.55
N PHE A 81 -1.85 -10.56 1.61
CA PHE A 81 -0.44 -10.66 1.98
C PHE A 81 -0.28 -10.93 3.48
N PRO A 82 -0.77 -12.08 3.98
CA PRO A 82 -0.86 -12.33 5.41
C PRO A 82 0.51 -12.27 6.11
N ASP A 83 1.54 -12.81 5.47
CA ASP A 83 2.90 -12.92 6.02
C ASP A 83 3.85 -11.79 5.61
N ALA A 84 3.40 -10.88 4.74
CA ALA A 84 4.25 -9.80 4.27
C ALA A 84 4.35 -8.67 5.31
N HIS A 85 5.48 -7.97 5.32
CA HIS A 85 5.56 -6.68 5.99
C HIS A 85 4.86 -5.63 5.12
N ILE A 86 3.74 -5.09 5.61
CA ILE A 86 2.92 -4.09 4.92
C ILE A 86 3.16 -2.72 5.55
N TRP A 87 3.51 -1.73 4.73
CA TRP A 87 3.84 -0.40 5.21
C TRP A 87 3.41 0.71 4.26
N VAL A 88 3.42 1.93 4.78
CA VAL A 88 2.92 3.13 4.08
C VAL A 88 3.73 4.36 4.49
N ASP A 89 4.02 5.23 3.52
CA ASP A 89 4.38 6.63 3.79
C ASP A 89 3.09 7.47 3.81
N THR A 90 2.91 8.31 4.82
CA THR A 90 1.65 9.02 5.03
C THR A 90 1.79 10.50 5.40
N TRP A 91 0.74 11.26 5.12
CA TRP A 91 0.62 12.66 5.52
C TRP A 91 0.14 12.76 6.97
N GLU A 92 0.44 13.87 7.64
CA GLU A 92 0.04 14.06 9.04
C GLU A 92 -1.47 13.94 9.25
N HIS A 93 -2.27 14.53 8.36
CA HIS A 93 -3.73 14.50 8.47
C HIS A 93 -4.32 13.08 8.34
N SER A 94 -3.62 12.15 7.71
CA SER A 94 -4.05 10.75 7.57
C SER A 94 -3.28 9.79 8.49
N ARG A 95 -2.26 10.25 9.21
CA ARG A 95 -1.47 9.45 10.15
C ARG A 95 -2.34 8.74 11.20
N GLY A 96 -3.33 9.45 11.76
CA GLY A 96 -4.25 8.87 12.74
C GLY A 96 -5.09 7.71 12.19
N PHE A 97 -5.42 7.72 10.90
CA PHE A 97 -6.06 6.57 10.24
C PHE A 97 -5.11 5.37 10.21
N TRP A 98 -3.86 5.57 9.76
CA TRP A 98 -2.89 4.48 9.63
C TRP A 98 -2.45 3.89 10.97
N GLN A 99 -2.34 4.69 12.02
CA GLN A 99 -2.10 4.19 13.38
C GLN A 99 -3.21 3.24 13.85
N LYS A 100 -4.47 3.51 13.49
CA LYS A 100 -5.58 2.58 13.76
C LYS A 100 -5.46 1.30 12.94
N MET A 101 -4.98 1.38 11.69
CA MET A 101 -4.76 0.18 10.87
C MET A 101 -3.62 -0.70 11.41
N ILE A 102 -2.57 -0.09 11.99
CA ILE A 102 -1.53 -0.81 12.74
C ILE A 102 -2.14 -1.49 13.97
N ALA A 103 -2.91 -0.75 14.78
CA ALA A 103 -3.54 -1.31 15.98
C ALA A 103 -4.49 -2.48 15.68
N LYS A 104 -5.04 -2.53 14.46
CA LYS A 104 -5.89 -3.64 13.95
C LYS A 104 -5.10 -4.77 13.29
N GLY A 105 -3.79 -4.64 13.11
CA GLY A 105 -2.94 -5.63 12.43
C GLY A 105 -3.06 -5.64 10.90
N TYR A 106 -3.74 -4.65 10.30
CA TYR A 106 -3.92 -4.59 8.84
C TYR A 106 -2.66 -4.09 8.12
N ILE A 107 -1.81 -3.32 8.80
CA ILE A 107 -0.48 -2.95 8.34
C ILE A 107 0.51 -3.05 9.50
N ASP A 108 1.80 -3.10 9.22
CA ASP A 108 2.84 -3.28 10.23
C ASP A 108 3.50 -1.97 10.65
N SER A 109 3.68 -1.03 9.71
CA SER A 109 4.40 0.21 10.01
C SER A 109 4.04 1.42 9.14
N ILE A 110 4.34 2.60 9.66
CA ILE A 110 4.40 3.85 8.89
C ILE A 110 5.88 4.15 8.64
N GLY A 111 6.26 4.27 7.37
CA GLY A 111 7.65 4.39 6.93
C GLY A 111 8.30 5.75 7.16
N ASN A 112 7.51 6.78 7.48
CA ASN A 112 7.97 8.15 7.71
C ASN A 112 7.64 8.68 9.12
N ASP A 113 8.64 9.30 9.75
CA ASP A 113 8.66 9.84 11.12
C ASP A 113 8.38 11.36 11.20
N TYR A 114 8.20 12.03 10.07
CA TYR A 114 8.12 13.50 9.97
C TYR A 114 6.83 14.00 9.35
N HIS A 115 6.55 15.29 9.58
CA HIS A 115 5.51 16.04 8.89
C HIS A 115 5.92 16.26 7.42
N TRP A 116 5.17 15.67 6.51
CA TRP A 116 5.23 15.92 5.07
C TRP A 116 4.94 17.43 4.80
N PRO A 117 5.70 18.16 3.93
CA PRO A 117 6.03 17.79 2.56
C PRO A 117 7.50 17.93 2.16
N CYS A 118 8.42 17.25 2.85
CA CYS A 118 9.75 17.06 2.28
C CYS A 118 9.67 15.97 1.18
N HIS A 119 9.57 16.41 -0.08
CA HIS A 119 9.57 15.55 -1.26
C HIS A 119 10.94 14.92 -1.55
N ASN A 120 12.01 15.40 -0.90
CA ASN A 120 13.35 14.85 -1.07
C ASN A 120 13.55 13.63 -0.17
N HIS A 121 13.27 12.44 -0.71
CA HIS A 121 13.43 11.15 -0.02
C HIS A 121 14.84 10.85 0.54
N ALA A 122 15.85 11.65 0.19
CA ALA A 122 17.22 11.57 0.71
C ALA A 122 17.56 12.65 1.77
N CYS A 123 16.61 13.51 2.12
CA CYS A 123 16.82 14.61 3.08
C CYS A 123 17.08 14.08 4.50
N LYS A 124 18.34 13.95 4.89
CA LYS A 124 18.71 13.52 6.26
C LYS A 124 18.18 14.45 7.37
N PRO A 125 18.17 15.79 7.20
CA PRO A 125 17.57 16.67 8.21
C PRO A 125 16.08 16.42 8.45
N CYS A 126 15.33 16.12 7.39
CA CYS A 126 13.88 15.85 7.49
C CYS A 126 13.58 14.37 7.78
N HIS A 127 14.51 13.45 7.54
CA HIS A 127 14.32 11.99 7.65
C HIS A 127 15.42 11.33 8.51
N PRO A 128 15.67 11.82 9.74
CA PRO A 128 16.81 11.36 10.54
C PRO A 128 16.63 9.91 11.01
N SER A 129 15.39 9.43 11.20
CA SER A 129 15.09 8.08 11.70
C SER A 129 14.39 7.17 10.70
N ARG A 130 14.41 7.50 9.39
CA ARG A 130 13.88 6.62 8.34
C ARG A 130 14.61 5.28 8.38
N ALA A 131 14.00 4.31 9.05
CA ALA A 131 14.59 3.02 9.41
C ALA A 131 15.03 2.22 8.17
N ASN A 132 14.39 2.49 7.04
CA ASN A 132 14.43 1.64 5.88
C ASN A 132 15.10 2.42 4.75
N ARG A 133 16.29 2.01 4.29
CA ARG A 133 16.93 2.50 3.04
C ARG A 133 16.11 2.12 1.78
N ARG A 134 14.84 1.76 1.93
CA ARG A 134 13.91 1.24 0.93
C ARG A 134 13.44 2.46 0.09
N ARG A 135 13.79 2.43 -1.20
CA ARG A 135 13.86 3.55 -2.17
C ARG A 135 14.96 4.61 -1.96
N ARG A 136 16.17 4.18 -1.65
CA ARG A 136 17.33 4.78 -2.36
C ARG A 136 17.56 3.99 -3.64
N ALA A 137 16.74 4.23 -4.66
CA ALA A 137 17.27 4.01 -5.99
C ALA A 137 18.39 5.04 -6.16
N VAL A 138 19.62 4.58 -6.25
CA VAL A 138 20.67 5.36 -6.89
C VAL A 138 20.16 5.56 -8.31
N CYS A 139 19.96 6.82 -8.72
CA CYS A 139 19.70 7.15 -10.11
C CYS A 139 20.84 6.63 -10.99
#